data_AF-A0A433SK24-F1
#
_entry.id   AF-A0A433SK24-F1
#
_cell.length_a   1.000
_cell.length_b   1.000
_cell.length_c   1.000
_cell.angle_alpha   90.00
_cell.angle_beta   90.00
_cell.angle_gamma   90.00
#
_symmetry.space_group_name_H-M   'P 1'
#
loop_
_entity.id
_entity.type
_entity.pdbx_description
1 polymer ?
#
loop_
_entity_poly.entity_id
_entity_poly.type
_entity_poly.pdbx_seq_one_letter_code
_entity_poly.pdbx_strand_id
1 'polypeptide(L)'
;LVHKNQKCLVCKHQNCLVCKNQNCLVRKNQNCLVCKTQNCLVRKNQNCLLRENQQFLVCKTKNCVICKNQECLVHKNQHCLVRKNQKYLVRKNQKCLVCKNQNCLVRKNRNCLILKNQNCLVRKNQNCLVRKNQQFLVCKNKNCLVCKNQNCLVRKNQNCLVRKTKSVSS
;
A
#
# COMPACT_ATOMS: atom_id res chain seq x y z
N LEU A 1 19.17 -8.41 15.39
CA LEU A 1 19.59 -7.10 15.93
C LEU A 1 18.40 -6.26 16.32
N VAL A 2 18.45 -5.64 17.51
CA VAL A 2 17.42 -4.74 18.02
C VAL A 2 18.01 -3.35 18.19
N HIS A 3 17.36 -2.32 17.65
CA HIS A 3 17.81 -0.93 17.79
C HIS A 3 16.74 -0.04 18.40
N LYS A 4 17.13 0.73 19.43
CA LYS A 4 16.29 1.68 20.18
C LYS A 4 17.05 3.00 20.42
N ASN A 5 17.25 3.79 19.37
CA ASN A 5 17.97 5.07 19.38
C ASN A 5 17.18 6.13 18.60
N GLN A 6 17.41 7.43 18.85
CA GLN A 6 16.75 8.49 18.06
C GLN A 6 16.95 8.31 16.54
N LYS A 7 18.15 7.90 16.11
CA LYS A 7 18.49 7.59 14.71
C LYS A 7 19.08 6.18 14.62
N CYS A 8 18.65 5.40 13.62
CA CYS A 8 19.11 4.03 13.42
C CYS A 8 19.45 3.75 11.95
N LEU A 9 20.63 3.18 11.71
CA LEU A 9 21.07 2.69 10.40
C LEU A 9 21.35 1.19 10.49
N VAL A 10 20.66 0.38 9.68
CA VAL A 10 20.88 -1.07 9.60
C VAL A 10 21.15 -1.48 8.17
N CYS A 11 22.31 -2.07 7.93
CA CYS A 11 22.74 -2.51 6.61
C CYS A 11 23.18 -3.98 6.63
N LYS A 12 22.80 -4.76 5.61
CA LYS A 12 23.37 -6.09 5.34
C LYS A 12 23.22 -7.12 6.49
N HIS A 13 22.03 -7.26 7.06
CA HIS A 13 21.74 -8.30 8.06
C HIS A 13 20.72 -9.32 7.54
N GLN A 14 20.75 -10.52 8.12
CA GLN A 14 19.69 -11.50 7.87
C GLN A 14 18.36 -10.98 8.44
N ASN A 15 18.33 -10.66 9.74
CA ASN A 15 17.14 -10.24 10.46
C ASN A 15 17.38 -8.95 11.25
N CYS A 16 16.47 -7.97 11.08
CA CYS A 16 16.53 -6.67 11.75
C CYS A 16 15.21 -6.35 12.46
N LEU A 17 15.30 -5.90 13.72
CA LEU A 17 14.21 -5.33 14.51
C LEU A 17 14.55 -3.88 14.87
N VAL A 18 13.69 -2.95 14.47
CA VAL A 18 13.81 -1.52 14.79
C VAL A 18 12.54 -1.11 15.52
N CYS A 19 12.67 -0.59 16.74
CA CYS A 19 11.51 -0.19 17.51
C CYS A 19 11.76 1.06 18.34
N LYS A 20 10.73 1.93 18.44
CA LYS A 20 10.77 3.17 19.23
C LYS A 20 11.90 4.13 18.81
N ASN A 21 11.98 4.45 17.52
CA ASN A 21 12.98 5.38 16.97
C ASN A 21 12.30 6.58 16.31
N GLN A 22 12.96 7.74 16.28
CA GLN A 22 12.46 8.86 15.48
C GLN A 22 12.74 8.59 14.00
N ASN A 23 13.97 8.22 13.63
CA ASN A 23 14.36 8.02 12.25
C ASN A 23 15.08 6.67 12.03
N CYS A 24 14.70 5.91 11.01
CA CYS A 24 15.43 4.70 10.60
C CYS A 24 15.70 4.57 9.11
N LEU A 25 16.88 4.03 8.79
CA LEU A 25 17.24 3.54 7.46
C LEU A 25 17.64 2.06 7.53
N VAL A 26 16.87 1.21 6.85
CA VAL A 26 17.08 -0.24 6.80
C VAL A 26 17.34 -0.66 5.37
N ARG A 27 18.50 -1.27 5.09
CA ARG A 27 18.94 -1.57 3.73
C ARG A 27 19.56 -2.96 3.58
N LYS A 28 19.21 -3.67 2.49
CA LYS A 28 19.83 -4.94 2.09
C LYS A 28 19.70 -6.03 3.18
N ASN A 29 18.49 -6.27 3.68
CA ASN A 29 18.23 -7.31 4.68
C ASN A 29 17.31 -8.42 4.14
N GLN A 30 17.39 -9.64 4.68
CA GLN A 30 16.38 -10.64 4.32
C GLN A 30 15.04 -10.26 4.95
N ASN A 31 14.99 -10.08 6.27
CA ASN A 31 13.78 -9.72 7.00
C ASN A 31 13.98 -8.44 7.82
N CYS A 32 13.00 -7.54 7.80
CA CYS A 32 12.96 -6.41 8.72
C CYS A 32 11.58 -6.22 9.36
N LEU A 33 11.58 -5.96 10.66
CA LEU A 33 10.42 -5.50 11.42
C LEU A 33 10.71 -4.09 11.96
N VAL A 34 9.82 -3.15 11.66
CA VAL A 34 9.92 -1.77 12.10
C VAL A 34 8.63 -1.36 12.81
N CYS A 35 8.75 -0.95 14.07
CA CYS A 35 7.61 -0.64 14.91
C CYS A 35 7.74 0.68 15.65
N LYS A 36 6.65 1.45 15.78
CA LYS A 36 6.64 2.68 16.59
C LYS A 36 7.76 3.66 16.19
N THR A 37 7.86 3.96 14.90
CA THR A 37 8.83 4.91 14.35
C THR A 37 8.16 6.13 13.73
N GLN A 38 8.75 7.32 13.86
CA GLN A 38 8.21 8.49 13.18
C GLN A 38 8.49 8.37 11.68
N ASN A 39 9.75 8.27 11.28
CA ASN A 39 10.16 8.18 9.88
C ASN A 39 10.99 6.92 9.61
N CYS A 40 10.67 6.18 8.55
CA CYS A 40 11.53 5.07 8.13
C CYS A 40 11.67 4.90 6.62
N LEU A 41 12.90 4.60 6.18
CA LEU A 41 13.20 4.18 4.82
C LEU A 41 13.68 2.73 4.81
N VAL A 42 12.95 1.87 4.11
CA VAL A 42 13.29 0.46 3.94
C VAL A 42 13.59 0.15 2.47
N ARG A 43 14.77 -0.39 2.17
CA ARG A 43 15.21 -0.60 0.78
C ARG A 43 15.91 -1.92 0.54
N LYS A 44 15.55 -2.61 -0.55
CA LYS A 44 16.19 -3.86 -1.01
C LYS A 44 16.11 -4.97 0.06
N ASN A 45 14.90 -5.27 0.54
CA ASN A 45 14.70 -6.37 1.50
C ASN A 45 13.85 -7.49 0.91
N GLN A 46 13.96 -8.73 1.39
CA GLN A 46 13.01 -9.77 0.97
C GLN A 46 11.65 -9.53 1.62
N ASN A 47 11.59 -9.49 2.95
CA ASN A 47 10.36 -9.27 3.71
C ASN A 47 10.46 -8.02 4.60
N CYS A 48 9.36 -7.28 4.69
CA CYS A 48 9.25 -6.09 5.52
C CYS A 48 7.89 -6.02 6.23
N LEU A 49 7.92 -5.84 7.54
CA LEU A 49 6.73 -5.57 8.36
C LEU A 49 6.88 -4.20 9.03
N LEU A 50 5.88 -3.32 8.82
CA LEU A 50 5.82 -1.97 9.37
C LEU A 50 4.53 -1.78 10.17
N ARG A 51 4.65 -1.40 11.44
CA ARG A 51 3.51 -1.25 12.35
C ARG A 51 3.60 0.02 13.19
N GLU A 52 2.50 0.76 13.28
CA GLU A 52 2.38 1.90 14.22
C GLU A 52 3.41 3.01 13.97
N ASN A 53 3.66 3.35 12.70
CA ASN A 53 4.59 4.41 12.30
C ASN A 53 3.87 5.64 11.75
N GLN A 54 4.53 6.80 11.73
CA GLN A 54 3.97 8.01 11.13
C GLN A 54 4.17 8.00 9.61
N GLN A 55 5.42 8.05 9.13
CA GLN A 55 5.77 8.16 7.71
C GLN A 55 6.82 7.14 7.29
N PHE A 56 6.66 6.54 6.11
CA PHE A 56 7.67 5.60 5.62
C PHE A 56 7.63 5.38 4.10
N LEU A 57 8.81 5.02 3.60
CA LEU A 57 9.06 4.66 2.22
C LEU A 57 9.64 3.24 2.16
N VAL A 58 8.95 2.35 1.43
CA VAL A 58 9.42 0.98 1.16
C VAL A 58 9.72 0.84 -0.32
N CYS A 59 10.94 0.41 -0.64
CA CYS A 59 11.41 0.29 -2.00
C CYS A 59 12.07 -1.06 -2.27
N LYS A 60 11.69 -1.70 -3.39
CA LYS A 60 12.33 -2.92 -3.89
C LYS A 60 12.29 -4.05 -2.85
N THR A 61 11.09 -4.45 -2.42
CA THR A 61 10.92 -5.62 -1.54
C THR A 61 10.10 -6.75 -2.15
N LYS A 62 10.34 -7.99 -1.75
CA LYS A 62 9.52 -9.11 -2.22
C LYS A 62 8.12 -9.00 -1.61
N ASN A 63 8.06 -9.02 -0.27
CA ASN A 63 6.83 -8.92 0.50
C ASN A 63 6.88 -7.70 1.43
N CYS A 64 5.76 -7.00 1.55
CA CYS A 64 5.62 -5.87 2.46
C CYS A 64 4.25 -5.87 3.13
N VAL A 65 4.24 -5.85 4.46
CA VAL A 65 3.03 -5.76 5.29
C VAL A 65 3.09 -4.48 6.11
N ILE A 66 2.03 -3.69 6.02
CA ILE A 66 1.96 -2.36 6.58
C ILE A 66 0.65 -2.21 7.34
N CYS A 67 0.73 -1.88 8.62
CA CYS A 67 -0.43 -1.80 9.51
C CYS A 67 -0.41 -0.57 10.42
N LYS A 68 -1.55 0.13 10.53
CA LYS A 68 -1.75 1.22 11.51
C LYS A 68 -0.74 2.37 11.37
N ASN A 69 -0.63 2.98 10.20
CA ASN A 69 0.29 4.09 9.98
C ASN A 69 -0.41 5.33 9.39
N GLN A 70 0.20 6.50 9.53
CA GLN A 70 -0.39 7.72 8.96
C GLN A 70 -0.15 7.79 7.45
N GLU A 71 1.10 7.76 7.00
CA GLU A 71 1.46 7.97 5.60
C GLU A 71 2.48 6.93 5.10
N CYS A 72 2.26 6.45 3.86
CA CYS A 72 3.01 5.33 3.32
C CYS A 72 3.27 5.46 1.81
N LEU A 73 4.51 5.23 1.39
CA LEU A 73 4.84 4.99 -0.01
C LEU A 73 5.47 3.61 -0.19
N VAL A 74 4.92 2.82 -1.12
CA VAL A 74 5.45 1.51 -1.50
C VAL A 74 5.77 1.47 -2.98
N HIS A 75 7.01 1.10 -3.32
CA HIS A 75 7.50 1.09 -4.68
C HIS A 75 8.27 -0.17 -5.08
N LYS A 76 7.90 -0.76 -6.23
CA LYS A 76 8.60 -1.90 -6.85
C LYS A 76 8.61 -3.16 -5.96
N ASN A 77 7.44 -3.62 -5.53
CA ASN A 77 7.33 -4.84 -4.72
C ASN A 77 6.59 -5.99 -5.42
N GLN A 78 6.85 -7.24 -5.06
CA GLN A 78 6.03 -8.34 -5.59
C GLN A 78 4.65 -8.33 -4.92
N HIS A 79 4.62 -8.37 -3.58
CA HIS A 79 3.40 -8.40 -2.79
C HIS A 79 3.37 -7.27 -1.76
N CYS A 80 2.22 -6.60 -1.64
CA CYS A 80 2.01 -5.55 -0.65
C CYS A 80 0.63 -5.69 0.00
N LEU A 81 0.61 -5.71 1.33
CA LEU A 81 -0.58 -5.66 2.17
C LEU A 81 -0.57 -4.37 2.99
N VAL A 82 -1.62 -3.56 2.88
CA VAL A 82 -1.77 -2.29 3.59
C VAL A 82 -3.09 -2.27 4.35
N ARG A 83 -3.04 -2.01 5.66
CA ARG A 83 -4.22 -2.06 6.53
C ARG A 83 -4.26 -0.94 7.56
N LYS A 84 -5.42 -0.32 7.75
CA LYS A 84 -5.66 0.65 8.85
C LYS A 84 -4.74 1.89 8.77
N ASN A 85 -4.50 2.45 7.59
CA ASN A 85 -3.71 3.67 7.42
C ASN A 85 -4.57 4.88 7.04
N GLN A 86 -4.05 6.09 7.23
CA GLN A 86 -4.72 7.30 6.77
C GLN A 86 -4.49 7.52 5.27
N LYS A 87 -3.24 7.65 4.82
CA LYS A 87 -2.88 7.87 3.42
C LYS A 87 -1.86 6.86 2.95
N TYR A 88 -2.01 6.33 1.74
CA TYR A 88 -0.97 5.50 1.17
C TYR A 88 -0.92 5.55 -0.36
N LEU A 89 0.27 5.29 -0.89
CA LEU A 89 0.59 5.20 -2.31
C LEU A 89 1.32 3.89 -2.61
N VAL A 90 0.78 3.06 -3.51
CA VAL A 90 1.43 1.85 -4.02
C VAL A 90 1.70 1.95 -5.51
N ARG A 91 2.94 1.70 -5.93
CA ARG A 91 3.35 1.85 -7.33
C ARG A 91 4.28 0.74 -7.81
N LYS A 92 3.97 0.15 -8.98
CA LYS A 92 4.78 -0.88 -9.66
C LYS A 92 4.88 -2.20 -8.88
N ASN A 93 3.75 -2.77 -8.46
CA ASN A 93 3.69 -4.04 -7.74
C ASN A 93 3.00 -5.16 -8.52
N GLN A 94 3.32 -6.43 -8.23
CA GLN A 94 2.56 -7.53 -8.84
C GLN A 94 1.18 -7.68 -8.20
N LYS A 95 1.11 -7.81 -6.87
CA LYS A 95 -0.15 -7.92 -6.12
C LYS A 95 -0.20 -6.87 -5.00
N CYS A 96 -1.35 -6.23 -4.84
CA CYS A 96 -1.60 -5.25 -3.79
C CYS A 96 -2.97 -5.50 -3.13
N LEU A 97 -2.99 -5.66 -1.81
CA LEU A 97 -4.20 -5.72 -1.00
C LEU A 97 -4.24 -4.53 -0.05
N VAL A 98 -5.36 -3.83 -0.07
CA VAL A 98 -5.58 -2.61 0.71
C VAL A 98 -6.89 -2.74 1.45
N CYS A 99 -6.86 -2.55 2.76
CA CYS A 99 -8.04 -2.67 3.61
C CYS A 99 -8.14 -1.55 4.67
N LYS A 100 -9.32 -0.96 4.84
CA LYS A 100 -9.62 -0.06 5.98
C LYS A 100 -8.72 1.19 6.03
N ASN A 101 -8.58 1.94 4.94
CA ASN A 101 -7.80 3.19 4.91
C ASN A 101 -8.67 4.39 4.54
N GLN A 102 -8.23 5.60 4.86
CA GLN A 102 -8.97 6.80 4.41
C GLN A 102 -8.70 7.05 2.93
N ASN A 103 -7.44 7.27 2.55
CA ASN A 103 -7.03 7.65 1.20
C ASN A 103 -6.00 6.69 0.60
N CYS A 104 -6.15 6.42 -0.69
CA CYS A 104 -5.67 5.21 -1.32
C CYS A 104 -5.30 5.48 -2.79
N LEU A 105 -4.01 5.40 -3.16
CA LEU A 105 -3.59 5.50 -4.58
C LEU A 105 -2.80 4.26 -5.01
N VAL A 106 -3.28 3.57 -6.04
CA VAL A 106 -2.69 2.32 -6.53
C VAL A 106 -2.41 2.41 -8.01
N ARG A 107 -1.15 2.21 -8.43
CA ARG A 107 -0.77 2.49 -9.82
C ARG A 107 0.25 1.53 -10.42
N LYS A 108 0.03 1.13 -11.67
CA LYS A 108 0.95 0.25 -12.43
C LYS A 108 1.14 -1.12 -11.76
N ASN A 109 0.06 -1.76 -11.32
CA ASN A 109 0.09 -3.08 -10.70
C ASN A 109 -0.50 -4.15 -11.62
N ARG A 110 -0.10 -5.42 -11.46
CA ARG A 110 -0.84 -6.50 -12.13
C ARG A 110 -2.22 -6.66 -11.50
N ASN A 111 -2.28 -6.95 -10.21
CA ASN A 111 -3.52 -7.15 -9.48
C ASN A 111 -3.64 -6.20 -8.28
N CYS A 112 -4.82 -5.62 -8.07
CA CYS A 112 -5.14 -4.92 -6.83
C CYS A 112 -6.54 -5.25 -6.28
N LEU A 113 -6.61 -5.42 -4.96
CA LEU A 113 -7.85 -5.60 -4.21
C LEU A 113 -7.94 -4.50 -3.15
N ILE A 114 -9.04 -3.74 -3.17
CA ILE A 114 -9.23 -2.56 -2.34
C ILE A 114 -10.57 -2.66 -1.63
N LEU A 115 -10.53 -2.66 -0.29
CA LEU A 115 -11.68 -2.93 0.57
C LEU A 115 -11.84 -1.86 1.66
N LYS A 116 -13.06 -1.38 1.86
CA LYS A 116 -13.43 -0.56 3.04
C LYS A 116 -12.59 0.72 3.16
N ASN A 117 -12.49 1.54 2.12
CA ASN A 117 -11.77 2.81 2.15
C ASN A 117 -12.69 4.00 1.89
N GLN A 118 -12.31 5.21 2.32
CA GLN A 118 -13.10 6.40 1.99
C GLN A 118 -12.89 6.77 0.52
N ASN A 119 -11.65 7.12 0.12
CA ASN A 119 -11.33 7.57 -1.22
C ASN A 119 -10.25 6.73 -1.87
N CYS A 120 -10.46 6.31 -3.13
CA CYS A 120 -9.53 5.44 -3.84
C CYS A 120 -9.32 5.81 -5.31
N LEU A 121 -8.05 5.92 -5.73
CA LEU A 121 -7.65 6.06 -7.12
C LEU A 121 -6.84 4.86 -7.58
N VAL A 122 -7.32 4.16 -8.61
CA VAL A 122 -6.64 3.04 -9.23
C VAL A 122 -6.33 3.33 -10.69
N ARG A 123 -5.07 3.19 -11.10
CA ARG A 123 -4.69 3.52 -12.48
C ARG A 123 -3.63 2.60 -13.09
N LYS A 124 -3.83 2.20 -14.36
CA LYS A 124 -2.86 1.40 -15.14
C LYS A 124 -2.63 0.01 -14.55
N ASN A 125 -3.68 -0.71 -14.15
CA ASN A 125 -3.58 -2.06 -13.61
C ASN A 125 -4.15 -3.12 -14.56
N GLN A 126 -3.70 -4.38 -14.47
CA GLN A 126 -4.34 -5.44 -15.25
C GLN A 126 -5.71 -5.78 -14.65
N ASN A 127 -5.76 -6.15 -13.37
CA ASN A 127 -6.99 -6.49 -12.68
C ASN A 127 -7.19 -5.63 -11.44
N CYS A 128 -8.42 -5.15 -11.22
CA CYS A 128 -8.79 -4.35 -10.06
C CYS A 128 -10.13 -4.79 -9.49
N LEU A 129 -10.16 -5.10 -8.19
CA LEU A 129 -11.41 -5.28 -7.43
C LEU A 129 -11.52 -4.19 -6.37
N VAL A 130 -12.65 -3.48 -6.35
CA VAL A 130 -12.93 -2.42 -5.38
C VAL A 130 -14.27 -2.70 -4.70
N ARG A 131 -14.30 -2.67 -3.37
CA ARG A 131 -15.54 -2.95 -2.62
C ARG A 131 -15.67 -2.17 -1.32
N LYS A 132 -16.88 -1.70 -1.02
CA LYS A 132 -17.24 -0.98 0.22
C LYS A 132 -16.46 0.33 0.39
N ASN A 133 -16.37 1.16 -0.65
CA ASN A 133 -15.72 2.46 -0.61
C ASN A 133 -16.73 3.61 -0.77
N GLN A 134 -16.41 4.80 -0.23
CA GLN A 134 -17.25 5.99 -0.44
C GLN A 134 -17.04 6.53 -1.86
N GLN A 135 -15.84 6.99 -2.18
CA GLN A 135 -15.50 7.52 -3.50
C GLN A 135 -14.39 6.70 -4.15
N PHE A 136 -14.53 6.41 -5.44
CA PHE A 136 -13.44 5.79 -6.18
C PHE A 136 -13.40 6.18 -7.65
N LEU A 137 -12.18 6.19 -8.18
CA LEU A 137 -11.86 6.42 -9.58
C LEU A 137 -10.96 5.28 -10.09
N VAL A 138 -11.37 4.63 -11.18
CA VAL A 138 -10.57 3.61 -11.87
C VAL A 138 -10.30 4.01 -13.31
N CYS A 139 -9.03 3.99 -13.73
CA CYS A 139 -8.65 4.41 -15.08
C CYS A 139 -7.54 3.58 -15.72
N LYS A 140 -7.66 3.27 -17.02
CA LYS A 140 -6.63 2.56 -17.81
C LYS A 140 -6.33 1.15 -17.30
N ASN A 141 -7.34 0.38 -16.91
CA ASN A 141 -7.23 -1.00 -16.47
C ASN A 141 -7.77 -1.98 -17.51
N LYS A 142 -7.26 -3.23 -17.53
CA LYS A 142 -7.85 -4.27 -18.39
C LYS A 142 -9.20 -4.75 -17.83
N ASN A 143 -9.20 -5.29 -16.61
CA ASN A 143 -10.39 -5.77 -15.94
C ASN A 143 -10.64 -4.99 -14.64
N CYS A 144 -11.89 -4.59 -14.39
CA CYS A 144 -12.29 -3.98 -13.13
C CYS A 144 -13.67 -4.46 -12.66
N LEU A 145 -13.73 -4.89 -11.41
CA LEU A 145 -14.97 -5.22 -10.70
C LEU A 145 -15.16 -4.24 -9.54
N VAL A 146 -16.33 -3.62 -9.47
CA VAL A 146 -16.65 -2.68 -8.41
C VAL A 146 -18.01 -2.93 -7.79
N CYS A 147 -18.07 -3.05 -6.46
CA CYS A 147 -19.30 -3.40 -5.76
C CYS A 147 -19.48 -2.60 -4.46
N LYS A 148 -20.73 -2.18 -4.17
CA LYS A 148 -21.12 -1.56 -2.88
C LYS A 148 -20.34 -0.28 -2.57
N ASN A 149 -20.24 0.62 -3.54
CA ASN A 149 -19.59 1.92 -3.38
C ASN A 149 -20.60 3.06 -3.63
N GLN A 150 -20.41 4.23 -3.00
CA GLN A 150 -21.34 5.36 -3.13
C GLN A 150 -21.13 6.14 -4.43
N ASN A 151 -19.88 6.52 -4.75
CA ASN A 151 -19.52 7.29 -5.93
C ASN A 151 -18.43 6.56 -6.73
N CYS A 152 -18.68 6.42 -8.04
CA CYS A 152 -17.91 5.62 -8.97
C CYS A 152 -17.59 6.41 -10.23
N LEU A 153 -16.32 6.54 -10.60
CA LEU A 153 -15.92 6.95 -11.94
C LEU A 153 -14.96 5.93 -12.57
N VAL A 154 -15.26 5.53 -13.81
CA VAL A 154 -14.55 4.46 -14.54
C VAL A 154 -14.23 5.00 -15.94
N ARG A 155 -12.95 5.08 -16.30
CA ARG A 155 -12.52 5.66 -17.59
C ARG A 155 -11.46 4.84 -18.29
N LYS A 156 -11.61 4.62 -19.61
CA LYS A 156 -10.59 3.95 -20.45
C LYS A 156 -10.21 2.56 -19.94
N ASN A 157 -11.19 1.78 -19.49
CA ASN A 157 -10.99 0.38 -19.08
C ASN A 157 -11.60 -0.54 -20.14
N GLN A 158 -11.06 -1.76 -20.31
CA GLN A 158 -11.55 -2.70 -21.32
C GLN A 158 -12.80 -3.45 -20.83
N ASN A 159 -12.69 -4.19 -19.73
CA ASN A 159 -13.78 -4.97 -19.15
C ASN A 159 -14.12 -4.42 -17.76
N CYS A 160 -15.32 -3.85 -17.61
CA CYS A 160 -15.74 -3.21 -16.38
C CYS A 160 -17.13 -3.65 -15.95
N LEU A 161 -17.23 -4.15 -14.72
CA LEU A 161 -18.51 -4.43 -14.06
C LEU A 161 -18.64 -3.58 -12.80
N VAL A 162 -19.68 -2.76 -12.75
CA VAL A 162 -19.99 -1.88 -11.62
C VAL A 162 -21.37 -2.21 -11.08
N ARG A 163 -21.44 -2.77 -9.86
CA ARG A 163 -22.69 -3.09 -9.18
C ARG A 163 -23.02 -2.01 -8.14
N LYS A 164 -24.03 -1.20 -8.48
CA LYS A 164 -24.41 0.07 -7.85
C LYS A 164 -24.78 -0.02 -6.37
N THR A 165 -24.41 1.05 -5.67
CA THR A 165 -25.29 1.83 -4.77
C THR A 165 -25.13 3.30 -5.17
N LYS A 166 -26.03 3.81 -6.05
CA LYS A 166 -25.98 5.11 -6.78
C LYS A 166 -24.73 5.30 -7.65
N SER A 167 -24.89 5.73 -8.90
CA SER A 167 -23.79 5.96 -9.85
C SER A 167 -24.21 7.11 -10.74
N VAL A 168 -23.32 8.09 -10.84
CA VAL A 168 -23.34 9.12 -11.86
C VAL A 168 -22.42 8.61 -12.96
N SER A 169 -22.98 8.29 -14.11
CA SER A 169 -22.23 7.89 -15.30
C SER A 169 -22.04 9.11 -16.20
N SER A 170 -20.80 9.33 -16.64
CA SER A 170 -20.43 10.19 -17.76
C SER A 170 -19.39 9.45 -18.58
#